data_AF-A0A2V4TMF7-F1
#
_entry.id   AF-A0A2V4TMF7-F1
#
_cell.length_a   1.000
_cell.length_b   1.000
_cell.length_c   1.000
_cell.angle_alpha   90.00
_cell.angle_beta   90.00
_cell.angle_gamma   90.00
#
_symmetry.space_group_name_H-M   'P 1'
#
loop_
_entity.id
_entity.type
_entity.pdbx_description
1 polymer ?
#
loop_
_entity_poly.entity_id
_entity_poly.type
_entity_poly.pdbx_seq_one_letter_code
_entity_poly.pdbx_strand_id
1 'polypeptide(L)'
;MWVVGVGLILNLVACVASFSQLLHHVSNQSAANFFATFLVMWAFLIIGFIMLLAGRVKGGAALLTIGSLTFVGANVVLFGASVFAIAAAVVALVTIVGAFRVARRRLVA
;
A
#
# COMPACT_ATOMS: atom_id res chain seq x y z
N MET A 1 -2.01 12.17 -11.39
CA MET A 1 -1.93 12.21 -9.91
C MET A 1 -3.16 11.54 -9.29
N TRP A 2 -4.35 11.74 -9.88
CA TRP A 2 -5.60 11.03 -9.52
C TRP A 2 -5.46 9.51 -9.34
N VAL A 3 -4.79 8.80 -10.27
CA VAL A 3 -4.62 7.33 -10.19
C VAL A 3 -3.86 6.88 -8.94
N VAL A 4 -2.84 7.63 -8.49
CA VAL A 4 -2.06 7.29 -7.29
C VAL A 4 -2.88 7.58 -6.03
N GLY A 5 -3.62 8.69 -6.01
CA GLY A 5 -4.56 9.01 -4.93
C GLY A 5 -5.69 7.99 -4.80
N VAL A 6 -6.27 7.55 -5.92
CA VAL A 6 -7.27 6.48 -5.95
C VAL A 6 -6.65 5.16 -5.47
N GLY A 7 -5.42 4.84 -5.88
CA GLY A 7 -4.69 3.67 -5.38
C GLY A 7 -4.49 3.67 -3.87
N LEU A 8 -4.15 4.84 -3.28
CA LEU A 8 -4.03 5.02 -1.83
C LEU A 8 -5.35 4.83 -1.10
N ILE A 9 -6.44 5.40 -1.62
CA ILE A 9 -7.77 5.23 -1.01
C ILE A 9 -8.23 3.77 -1.10
N LEU A 10 -8.05 3.12 -2.25
CA LEU A 10 -8.35 1.69 -2.40
C LEU A 10 -7.49 0.82 -1.48
N ASN A 11 -6.22 1.19 -1.26
CA ASN A 11 -5.35 0.54 -0.28
C ASN A 11 -5.89 0.68 1.15
N LEU A 12 -6.34 1.89 1.52
CA LEU A 12 -6.95 2.14 2.84
C LEU A 12 -8.17 1.26 3.06
N VAL A 13 -9.10 1.27 2.10
CA VAL A 13 -10.36 0.52 2.19
C VAL A 13 -10.10 -0.98 2.27
N ALA A 14 -9.19 -1.51 1.44
CA ALA A 14 -8.80 -2.91 1.50
C ALA A 14 -8.19 -3.29 2.86
N CYS A 15 -7.36 -2.42 3.45
CA CYS A 15 -6.79 -2.65 4.77
C CYS A 15 -7.84 -2.63 5.88
N VAL A 16 -8.78 -1.68 5.82
CA VAL A 16 -9.89 -1.61 6.79
C VAL A 16 -10.76 -2.86 6.71
N ALA A 17 -11.01 -3.38 5.50
CA ALA A 17 -11.71 -4.66 5.31
C ALA A 17 -10.94 -5.85 5.92
N SER A 18 -9.63 -5.96 5.66
CA SER A 18 -8.77 -6.99 6.28
C SER A 18 -8.77 -6.90 7.81
N PHE A 19 -8.72 -5.68 8.36
CA PHE A 19 -8.73 -5.44 9.80
C PHE A 19 -10.07 -5.81 10.44
N SER A 20 -11.18 -5.45 9.79
CA SER A 20 -12.53 -5.82 10.24
C SER A 20 -12.70 -7.35 10.30
N GLN A 21 -12.16 -8.08 9.31
CA GLN A 21 -12.21 -9.54 9.34
C GLN A 21 -11.32 -10.14 10.44
N LEU A 22 -10.11 -9.60 10.65
CA LEU A 22 -9.21 -10.00 11.74
C LEU A 22 -9.86 -9.83 13.12
N LEU A 23 -10.56 -8.71 13.34
CA LEU A 23 -11.27 -8.43 14.60
C LEU A 23 -12.43 -9.39 14.86
N HIS A 24 -13.13 -9.83 13.82
CA HIS A 24 -14.28 -10.72 13.96
C HIS A 24 -13.90 -12.21 14.08
N HIS A 25 -12.75 -12.62 13.53
CA HIS A 25 -12.42 -14.05 13.38
C HIS A 25 -11.10 -14.49 14.05
N VAL A 26 -10.28 -13.56 14.58
CA VAL A 26 -8.93 -13.89 15.09
C VAL A 26 -8.67 -13.18 16.42
N SER A 27 -7.84 -13.78 17.28
CA SER A 27 -7.47 -13.24 18.60
C SER A 27 -6.84 -11.83 18.52
N ASN A 28 -7.05 -11.01 19.55
CA ASN A 28 -6.60 -9.60 19.66
C ASN A 28 -5.13 -9.38 19.27
N GLN A 29 -4.27 -10.38 19.48
CA GLN A 29 -2.83 -10.28 19.23
C GLN A 29 -2.47 -10.26 17.73
N SER A 30 -3.15 -11.05 16.89
CA SER A 30 -2.95 -11.00 15.43
C SER A 30 -3.47 -9.70 14.83
N ALA A 31 -4.62 -9.21 15.31
CA ALA A 31 -5.16 -7.92 14.88
C ALA A 31 -4.20 -6.76 15.23
N ALA A 32 -3.63 -6.77 16.43
CA ALA A 32 -2.65 -5.75 16.86
C ALA A 32 -1.37 -5.76 15.98
N ASN A 33 -0.83 -6.94 15.68
CA ASN A 33 0.36 -7.07 14.82
C ASN A 33 0.10 -6.61 13.37
N PHE A 34 -1.09 -6.91 12.83
CA PHE A 34 -1.49 -6.38 11.52
C PHE A 34 -1.59 -4.85 11.55
N PHE A 35 -2.21 -4.27 12.58
CA PHE A 35 -2.38 -2.82 12.69
C PHE A 35 -1.05 -2.08 12.82
N ALA A 36 -0.10 -2.62 13.60
CA ALA A 36 1.24 -2.05 13.73
C ALA A 36 2.00 -2.08 12.38
N THR A 37 1.96 -3.21 11.68
CA THR A 37 2.58 -3.35 10.36
C THR A 37 1.93 -2.44 9.32
N PHE A 38 0.59 -2.32 9.39
CA PHE A 38 -0.21 -1.40 8.59
C PHE A 38 0.22 0.05 8.77
N LEU A 39 0.34 0.55 10.02
CA LEU A 39 0.73 1.93 10.30
C LEU A 39 2.10 2.27 9.72
N VAL A 40 3.08 1.37 9.88
CA VAL A 40 4.43 1.55 9.35
C VAL A 40 4.38 1.62 7.82
N MET A 41 3.69 0.69 7.18
CA MET A 41 3.53 0.65 5.73
C MET A 41 2.76 1.87 5.18
N TRP A 42 1.72 2.31 5.89
CA TRP A 42 0.95 3.50 5.53
C TRP A 42 1.78 4.77 5.63
N ALA A 43 2.69 4.86 6.60
CA ALA A 43 3.65 5.95 6.67
C ALA A 43 4.53 5.99 5.41
N PHE A 44 5.05 4.84 4.94
CA PHE A 44 5.82 4.78 3.69
C PHE A 44 5.00 5.22 2.47
N LEU A 45 3.74 4.79 2.38
CA LEU A 45 2.85 5.14 1.27
C LEU A 45 2.50 6.63 1.25
N ILE A 46 2.14 7.21 2.39
CA ILE A 46 1.85 8.65 2.52
C ILE A 46 3.09 9.48 2.22
N ILE A 47 4.24 9.16 2.82
CA ILE A 47 5.48 9.92 2.61
C ILE A 47 5.91 9.84 1.15
N GLY A 48 5.82 8.65 0.54
CA GLY A 48 6.10 8.45 -0.88
C GLY A 48 5.19 9.28 -1.79
N PHE A 49 3.90 9.39 -1.45
CA PHE A 49 2.95 10.23 -2.16
C PHE A 49 3.26 11.72 -2.02
N ILE A 50 3.56 12.20 -0.81
CA ILE A 50 3.91 13.61 -0.56
C ILE A 50 5.19 13.98 -1.30
N MET A 51 6.21 13.10 -1.31
CA MET A 51 7.44 13.31 -2.07
C MET A 51 7.19 13.41 -3.58
N LEU A 52 6.28 12.58 -4.11
CA LEU A 52 5.84 12.67 -5.50
C LEU A 52 5.12 13.99 -5.79
N LEU A 53 4.32 14.48 -4.84
CA LEU A 53 3.69 15.81 -4.93
C LEU A 53 4.75 16.91 -5.00
N ALA A 54 5.72 16.86 -4.09
CA ALA A 54 6.82 17.81 -3.92
C ALA A 54 7.90 17.76 -5.03
N GLY A 55 7.73 16.94 -6.07
CA GLY A 55 8.66 16.86 -7.21
C GLY A 55 9.88 15.96 -6.99
N ARG A 56 10.03 15.33 -5.81
CA ARG A 56 11.05 14.31 -5.52
C ARG A 56 10.62 12.95 -6.09
N VAL A 57 10.45 12.87 -7.41
CA VAL A 57 9.87 11.71 -8.11
C VAL A 57 10.59 10.38 -7.85
N LYS A 58 11.93 10.36 -7.84
CA LYS A 58 12.70 9.12 -7.58
C LYS A 58 12.49 8.60 -6.16
N GLY A 59 12.55 9.48 -5.16
CA GLY A 59 12.34 9.13 -3.75
C GLY A 59 10.90 8.70 -3.47
N GLY A 60 9.93 9.45 -4.01
CA GLY A 60 8.51 9.12 -3.86
C GLY A 60 8.13 7.78 -4.48
N ALA A 61 8.63 7.49 -5.69
CA ALA A 61 8.38 6.21 -6.35
C ALA A 61 9.03 5.03 -5.61
N ALA A 62 10.26 5.21 -5.09
CA ALA A 62 10.93 4.17 -4.31
C ALA A 62 10.15 3.84 -3.02
N LEU A 63 9.73 4.86 -2.26
CA LEU A 63 8.95 4.70 -1.04
C LEU A 63 7.58 4.06 -1.29
N LEU A 64 6.88 4.47 -2.35
CA LEU A 64 5.61 3.84 -2.75
C LEU A 64 5.80 2.37 -3.13
N THR A 65 6.89 2.05 -3.82
CA THR A 65 7.17 0.67 -4.24
C THR A 65 7.50 -0.20 -3.04
N ILE A 66 8.36 0.28 -2.13
CA ILE A 66 8.71 -0.43 -0.90
C ILE A 66 7.45 -0.64 -0.05
N GLY A 67 6.67 0.40 0.22
CA GLY A 67 5.43 0.28 1.00
C GLY A 67 4.43 -0.69 0.36
N SER A 68 4.32 -0.69 -0.97
CA SER A 68 3.45 -1.63 -1.69
C SER A 68 3.93 -3.07 -1.62
N LEU A 69 5.25 -3.32 -1.68
CA LEU A 69 5.81 -4.66 -1.55
C LEU A 69 5.67 -5.20 -0.12
N THR A 70 5.92 -4.36 0.89
CA THR A 70 5.71 -4.71 2.29
C THR A 70 4.24 -5.03 2.56
N PHE A 71 3.29 -4.35 1.89
CA PHE A 71 1.86 -4.66 1.99
C PHE A 71 1.53 -6.08 1.54
N VAL A 72 2.03 -6.45 0.37
CA VAL A 72 1.79 -7.78 -0.20
C VAL A 72 2.44 -8.83 0.70
N GLY A 73 3.71 -8.62 1.09
CA GLY A 73 4.43 -9.52 1.99
C GLY A 73 3.69 -9.74 3.31
N ALA A 74 3.22 -8.66 3.95
CA ALA A 74 2.47 -8.75 5.20
C ALA A 74 1.16 -9.54 5.04
N ASN A 75 0.41 -9.30 3.96
CA ASN A 75 -0.84 -10.04 3.72
C ASN A 75 -0.60 -11.52 3.39
N VAL A 76 0.45 -11.85 2.64
CA VAL A 76 0.82 -13.24 2.34
C VAL A 76 1.25 -13.99 3.61
N VAL A 77 2.04 -13.36 4.48
CA VAL A 77 2.47 -13.97 5.75
C VAL A 77 1.29 -14.19 6.70
N LEU A 78 0.36 -13.23 6.76
CA LEU A 78 -0.76 -13.29 7.71
C LEU A 78 -1.93 -14.14 7.23
N PHE A 79 -2.16 -14.20 5.92
CA PHE A 79 -3.37 -14.81 5.36
C PHE A 79 -3.10 -15.85 4.26
N GLY A 80 -1.84 -16.17 3.95
CA GLY A 80 -1.48 -17.12 2.89
C GLY A 80 -1.99 -16.69 1.51
N ALA A 81 -2.27 -17.67 0.63
CA ALA A 81 -2.85 -17.45 -0.70
C ALA A 81 -4.38 -17.20 -0.62
N SER A 82 -4.77 -16.16 0.10
CA SER A 82 -6.18 -15.77 0.29
C SER A 82 -6.60 -14.63 -0.63
N VAL A 83 -7.92 -14.40 -0.70
CA VAL A 83 -8.52 -13.25 -1.41
C VAL A 83 -7.90 -11.91 -0.97
N PHE A 84 -7.49 -11.80 0.30
CA PHE A 84 -6.81 -10.61 0.83
C PHE A 84 -5.41 -10.41 0.25
N ALA A 85 -4.63 -11.50 0.11
CA ALA A 85 -3.33 -11.44 -0.55
C ALA A 85 -3.47 -11.07 -2.05
N ILE A 86 -4.49 -11.60 -2.72
CA ILE A 86 -4.80 -11.27 -4.12
C ILE A 86 -5.19 -9.79 -4.25
N ALA A 87 -6.09 -9.31 -3.39
CA ALA A 87 -6.49 -7.90 -3.36
C ALA A 87 -5.30 -6.98 -3.07
N ALA A 88 -4.45 -7.36 -2.10
CA ALA A 88 -3.23 -6.64 -1.78
C ALA A 88 -2.27 -6.56 -2.97
N ALA A 89 -2.09 -7.67 -3.69
CA ALA A 89 -1.26 -7.71 -4.90
C ALA A 89 -1.79 -6.81 -6.01
N VAL A 90 -3.12 -6.82 -6.25
CA VAL A 90 -3.76 -5.93 -7.24
C VAL A 90 -3.56 -4.47 -6.87
N VAL A 91 -3.81 -4.09 -5.62
CA VAL A 91 -3.64 -2.72 -5.14
C VAL A 91 -2.17 -2.28 -5.22
N ALA A 92 -1.24 -3.15 -4.83
CA ALA A 92 0.20 -2.89 -4.94
C ALA A 92 0.61 -2.66 -6.40
N LEU A 93 0.14 -3.50 -7.33
CA LEU A 93 0.37 -3.33 -8.76
C LEU A 93 -0.14 -1.99 -9.27
N VAL A 94 -1.38 -1.61 -8.94
CA VAL A 94 -1.97 -0.32 -9.34
C VAL A 94 -1.15 0.85 -8.79
N THR A 95 -0.71 0.75 -7.53
CA THR A 95 0.07 1.80 -6.87
C THR A 95 1.46 1.95 -7.49
N ILE A 96 2.16 0.84 -7.75
CA ILE A 96 3.47 0.81 -8.40
C ILE A 96 3.37 1.35 -9.83
N VAL A 97 2.43 0.83 -10.63
CA VAL A 97 2.23 1.29 -12.02
C VAL A 97 1.86 2.77 -12.05
N GLY A 98 1.03 3.22 -11.10
CA GLY A 98 0.70 4.63 -10.91
C GLY A 98 1.93 5.49 -10.61
N ALA A 99 2.76 5.06 -9.66
CA ALA A 99 4.00 5.74 -9.28
C ALA A 99 4.98 5.85 -10.45
N PHE A 100 5.21 4.75 -11.17
CA PHE A 100 6.08 4.73 -12.36
C PHE A 100 5.54 5.58 -13.51
N ARG A 101 4.23 5.56 -13.77
CA ARG A 101 3.62 6.43 -14.78
C ARG A 101 3.80 7.90 -14.45
N VAL A 102 3.63 8.29 -13.19
CA VAL A 102 3.83 9.69 -12.76
C VAL A 102 5.31 10.07 -12.83
N ALA A 103 6.21 9.20 -12.36
CA ALA A 103 7.65 9.42 -12.46
C ALA A 103 8.11 9.60 -13.91
N ARG A 104 7.65 8.74 -14.83
CA ARG A 104 7.98 8.82 -16.26
C ARG A 104 7.44 10.09 -16.90
N ARG A 105 6.20 10.50 -16.61
CA ARG A 105 5.63 11.74 -17.16
C ARG A 105 6.36 13.00 -16.69
N ARG A 106 6.83 13.03 -15.44
CA ARG A 106 7.57 14.18 -14.89
C ARG A 106 9.07 14.19 -15.22
N LEU A 107 9.62 13.08 -15.71
CA LEU A 107 11.01 13.03 -16.22
C LEU A 107 11.12 13.42 -17.69
N VAL A 108 10.01 13.36 -18.43
CA VAL A 108 9.92 13.72 -19.86
C VAL A 108 9.45 15.16 -20.07
N ALA A 109 8.79 15.75 -19.06
CA ALA A 109 8.41 17.15 -19.01
C ALA A 109 9.50 17.99 -18.34
#